data_AF-A0A0C3BNY3-F1
#
_entry.id   AF-A0A0C3BNY3-F1
#
_cell.length_a   1.000
_cell.length_b   1.000
_cell.length_c   1.000
_cell.angle_alpha   90.00
_cell.angle_beta   90.00
_cell.angle_gamma   90.00
#
_symmetry.space_group_name_H-M   'P 1'
#
loop_
_entity.id
_entity.type
_entity.pdbx_description
1 polymer ?
#
loop_
_entity_poly.entity_id
_entity_poly.type
_entity_poly.pdbx_seq_one_letter_code
_entity_poly.pdbx_strand_id
1 'polypeptide(L)'
;LSSKSDPLVHHGRHFCRTIHAMCNIHALLTQSIIRAVEQTADDDLSDDERREHRVFKRLLNLVPNLEERIMTGSEEELTEVADLLRKGATGARGDDTKTLKGNILEWITPKGESLNPPLYRNQKADRGFHHERTGALLCPVDLDWSHEDVKKKLRSGEDVVTGDRWPLFIYADCKYDPEDPWNGLLRGDILVNAFKHVFTSPSSVDKEHKATRSGNARLHNMTRTSPASVAYIATQVRFALSSSSVFSRTDTVTDSERFYNSLLEILDDPAEKQEVDALFKWWD
;
A
#
# COMPACT_ATOMS: atom_id res chain seq x y z
N LEU A 1 21.24 -15.83 22.74
CA LEU A 1 19.79 -15.70 22.96
C LEU A 1 19.28 -14.63 22.00
N SER A 2 18.73 -15.04 20.84
CA SER A 2 18.14 -14.09 19.88
C SER A 2 16.94 -13.43 20.57
N SER A 3 16.97 -12.11 20.78
CA SER A 3 15.82 -11.42 21.36
C SER A 3 14.66 -11.59 20.38
N LYS A 4 13.68 -12.41 20.74
CA LYS A 4 12.43 -12.46 19.98
C LYS A 4 11.81 -11.08 20.13
N SER A 5 11.68 -10.39 18.99
CA SER A 5 10.92 -9.15 18.88
C SER A 5 9.58 -9.30 19.59
N ASP A 6 9.14 -8.25 20.28
CA ASP A 6 7.82 -8.20 20.91
C ASP A 6 6.70 -8.60 19.90
N PRO A 7 5.73 -9.45 20.28
CA PRO A 7 4.64 -9.86 19.41
C PRO A 7 3.85 -8.70 18.79
N LEU A 8 3.64 -7.59 19.51
CA LEU A 8 2.96 -6.41 18.98
C LEU A 8 3.71 -5.78 17.81
N VAL A 9 5.04 -5.82 17.82
CA VAL A 9 5.83 -5.40 16.65
C VAL A 9 5.53 -6.32 15.46
N HIS A 10 5.38 -7.62 15.68
CA HIS A 10 5.02 -8.55 14.61
C HIS A 10 3.59 -8.32 14.08
N HIS A 11 2.62 -8.10 14.97
CA HIS A 11 1.25 -7.76 14.56
C HIS A 11 1.19 -6.41 13.83
N GLY A 12 1.94 -5.40 14.27
CA GLY A 12 2.04 -4.12 13.59
C GLY A 12 2.54 -4.23 12.15
N ARG A 13 3.49 -5.14 11.89
CA ARG A 13 3.96 -5.45 10.53
C ARG A 13 2.85 -5.99 9.65
N HIS A 14 2.01 -6.88 10.18
CA HIS A 14 0.89 -7.44 9.43
C HIS A 14 -0.24 -6.43 9.23
N PHE A 15 -0.62 -5.73 10.30
CA PHE A 15 -1.65 -4.68 10.28
C PHE A 15 -1.38 -3.65 9.16
N CYS A 16 -0.14 -3.18 9.05
CA CYS A 16 0.27 -2.24 8.00
C CYS A 16 0.05 -2.79 6.58
N ARG A 17 0.31 -4.08 6.37
CA ARG A 17 0.25 -4.71 5.06
C ARG A 17 -1.16 -5.15 4.67
N THR A 18 -2.05 -5.45 5.61
CA THR A 18 -3.31 -6.14 5.31
C THR A 18 -4.57 -5.47 5.86
N ILE A 19 -4.42 -4.51 6.78
CA ILE A 19 -5.55 -3.80 7.40
C ILE A 19 -5.51 -2.31 7.07
N HIS A 20 -4.44 -1.60 7.44
CA HIS A 20 -4.33 -0.18 7.13
C HIS A 20 -2.88 0.33 7.18
N ALA A 21 -2.33 0.73 6.02
CA ALA A 21 -0.92 1.12 5.90
C ALA A 21 -0.60 2.52 6.46
N MET A 22 -1.58 3.44 6.38
CA MET A 22 -1.43 4.85 6.73
C MET A 22 -2.11 5.24 8.04
N CYS A 23 -2.41 4.28 8.92
CA CYS A 23 -3.20 4.56 10.12
C CYS A 23 -2.38 5.33 11.17
N ASN A 24 -3.00 6.32 11.83
CA ASN A 24 -2.50 6.83 13.09
C ASN A 24 -2.95 5.90 14.23
N ILE A 25 -2.14 4.88 14.53
CA ILE A 25 -2.50 3.82 15.48
C ILE A 25 -2.80 4.39 16.88
N HIS A 26 -2.06 5.39 17.34
CA HIS A 26 -2.32 6.00 18.64
C HIS A 26 -3.70 6.66 18.67
N ALA A 27 -4.00 7.49 17.67
CA ALA A 27 -5.31 8.13 17.58
C ALA A 27 -6.44 7.08 17.46
N LEU A 28 -6.24 6.04 16.65
CA LEU A 28 -7.19 4.94 16.51
C LEU A 28 -7.53 4.29 17.86
N LEU A 29 -6.52 3.97 18.67
CA LEU A 29 -6.73 3.34 19.97
C LEU A 29 -7.40 4.31 20.96
N THR A 30 -6.91 5.55 21.07
CA THR A 30 -7.48 6.58 21.95
C THR A 30 -8.96 6.83 21.62
N GLN A 31 -9.30 7.07 20.35
CA GLN A 31 -10.68 7.33 19.95
C GLN A 31 -11.58 6.12 20.16
N SER A 32 -11.05 4.90 20.06
CA SER A 32 -11.84 3.69 20.31
C SER A 32 -12.15 3.48 21.79
N ILE A 33 -11.23 3.85 22.70
CA ILE A 33 -11.49 3.84 24.14
C ILE A 33 -12.53 4.90 24.51
N ILE A 34 -12.39 6.13 23.99
CA ILE A 34 -13.34 7.22 24.25
C ILE A 34 -14.76 6.78 23.86
N ARG A 35 -14.93 6.26 22.63
CA ARG A 35 -16.23 5.75 22.15
C ARG A 35 -16.80 4.64 23.02
N ALA A 36 -15.95 3.72 23.50
CA ALA A 36 -16.40 2.64 24.36
C ALA A 36 -16.86 3.14 25.75
N VAL A 37 -16.18 4.15 26.31
CA VAL A 37 -16.55 4.77 27.59
C VAL A 37 -17.82 5.61 27.45
N GLU A 38 -17.97 6.34 26.36
CA GLU A 38 -19.12 7.19 26.07
C GLU A 38 -20.35 6.41 25.60
N GLN A 39 -20.21 5.11 25.32
CA GLN A 39 -21.27 4.23 24.80
C GLN A 39 -21.90 4.80 23.51
N THR A 40 -21.08 5.43 22.67
CA THR A 40 -21.53 5.99 21.38
C THR A 40 -22.13 4.88 20.52
N ALA A 41 -23.36 5.08 20.04
CA ALA A 41 -23.99 4.12 19.14
C ALA A 41 -23.38 4.19 17.74
N ASP A 42 -23.33 3.06 17.03
CA ASP A 42 -22.79 3.01 15.66
C ASP A 42 -23.55 3.91 14.66
N ASP A 43 -24.83 4.16 14.92
CA ASP A 43 -25.69 5.02 14.10
C ASP A 43 -25.32 6.52 14.23
N ASP A 44 -24.70 6.91 15.35
CA ASP A 44 -24.29 8.29 15.63
C ASP A 44 -22.91 8.62 15.02
N LEU A 45 -22.20 7.61 14.52
CA LEU A 45 -20.87 7.79 13.93
C LEU A 45 -20.97 8.43 12.55
N SER A 46 -20.08 9.37 12.27
CA SER A 46 -19.79 9.82 10.90
C SER A 46 -19.19 8.69 10.05
N ASP A 47 -19.17 8.85 8.73
CA ASP A 47 -18.62 7.84 7.83
C ASP A 47 -17.13 7.58 8.09
N ASP A 48 -16.38 8.62 8.47
CA ASP A 48 -14.97 8.55 8.82
C ASP A 48 -14.79 7.74 10.12
N GLU A 49 -15.58 8.03 11.14
CA GLU A 49 -15.55 7.27 12.40
C GLU A 49 -15.96 5.81 12.20
N ARG A 50 -16.94 5.53 11.33
CA ARG A 50 -17.31 4.17 10.95
C ARG A 50 -16.15 3.44 10.26
N ARG A 51 -15.41 4.12 9.38
CA ARG A 51 -14.20 3.55 8.74
C ARG A 51 -13.13 3.23 9.78
N GLU A 52 -12.82 4.18 10.66
CA GLU A 52 -11.86 3.97 11.75
C GLU A 52 -12.28 2.84 12.68
N HIS A 53 -13.56 2.77 13.05
CA HIS A 53 -14.08 1.71 13.90
C HIS A 53 -13.90 0.33 13.25
N ARG A 54 -14.16 0.19 11.93
CA ARG A 54 -13.88 -1.06 11.20
C ARG A 54 -12.40 -1.44 11.23
N VAL A 55 -11.50 -0.47 11.09
CA VAL A 55 -10.05 -0.70 11.19
C VAL A 55 -9.68 -1.18 12.60
N PHE A 56 -10.25 -0.56 13.64
CA PHE A 56 -10.03 -0.97 15.03
C PHE A 56 -10.55 -2.40 15.30
N LYS A 57 -11.76 -2.75 14.87
CA LYS A 57 -12.29 -4.12 15.03
C LYS A 57 -11.41 -5.16 14.31
N ARG A 58 -10.87 -4.84 13.13
CA ARG A 58 -9.91 -5.71 12.44
C ARG A 58 -8.60 -5.85 13.21
N LEU A 59 -8.11 -4.78 13.85
CA LEU A 59 -6.94 -4.82 14.72
C LEU A 59 -7.16 -5.72 15.96
N LEU A 60 -8.33 -5.63 16.60
CA LEU A 60 -8.69 -6.50 17.73
C LEU A 60 -8.69 -7.99 17.33
N ASN A 61 -9.23 -8.31 16.15
CA ASN A 61 -9.20 -9.68 15.63
C ASN A 61 -7.78 -10.18 15.32
N LEU A 62 -6.87 -9.28 14.99
CA LEU A 62 -5.48 -9.61 14.69
C LEU A 62 -4.63 -9.83 15.95
N VAL A 63 -4.91 -9.09 17.02
CA VAL A 63 -4.08 -9.06 18.23
C VAL A 63 -4.87 -9.66 19.40
N PRO A 64 -4.53 -10.89 19.84
CA PRO A 64 -5.20 -11.52 20.97
C PRO A 64 -5.15 -10.66 22.23
N ASN A 65 -6.27 -10.58 22.95
CA ASN A 65 -6.44 -9.87 24.22
C ASN A 65 -6.13 -8.36 24.16
N LEU A 66 -6.06 -7.76 22.96
CA LEU A 66 -5.76 -6.34 22.83
C LEU A 66 -6.84 -5.47 23.47
N GLU A 67 -8.12 -5.82 23.30
CA GLU A 67 -9.26 -5.06 23.82
C GLU A 67 -9.22 -4.96 25.34
N GLU A 68 -9.10 -6.09 26.04
CA GLU A 68 -8.97 -6.10 27.50
C GLU A 68 -7.76 -5.28 27.94
N ARG A 69 -6.60 -5.50 27.31
CA ARG A 69 -5.35 -4.82 27.65
C ARG A 69 -5.46 -3.29 27.57
N ILE A 70 -6.06 -2.75 26.51
CA ILE A 70 -6.18 -1.28 26.35
C ILE A 70 -7.32 -0.68 27.17
N MET A 71 -8.35 -1.47 27.50
CA MET A 71 -9.51 -0.99 28.29
C MET A 71 -9.24 -1.00 29.79
N THR A 72 -8.41 -1.93 30.28
CA THR A 72 -8.03 -2.00 31.71
C THR A 72 -6.66 -1.39 32.01
N GLY A 73 -5.87 -1.13 30.98
CA GLY A 73 -4.51 -0.59 31.09
C GLY A 73 -4.48 0.90 31.42
N SER A 74 -3.29 1.39 31.78
CA SER A 74 -3.06 2.84 31.97
C SER A 74 -2.82 3.56 30.64
N GLU A 75 -2.80 4.89 30.67
CA GLU A 75 -2.45 5.71 29.50
C GLU A 75 -1.01 5.42 29.00
N GLU A 76 -0.09 5.11 29.91
CA GLU A 76 1.26 4.69 29.54
C GLU A 76 1.27 3.33 28.83
N GLU A 77 0.46 2.38 29.29
CA GLU A 77 0.34 1.07 28.62
C GLU A 77 -0.29 1.21 27.23
N LEU A 78 -1.31 2.06 27.08
CA LEU A 78 -1.90 2.39 25.78
C LEU A 78 -0.83 2.95 24.81
N THR A 79 -0.01 3.87 25.31
CA THR A 79 1.08 4.49 24.54
C THR A 79 2.11 3.44 24.13
N GLU A 80 2.52 2.55 25.04
CA GLU A 80 3.46 1.47 24.75
C GLU A 80 2.93 0.51 23.68
N VAL A 81 1.66 0.11 23.79
CA VAL A 81 1.00 -0.76 22.79
C VAL A 81 0.97 -0.09 21.42
N ALA A 82 0.56 1.18 21.36
CA ALA A 82 0.55 1.97 20.13
C ALA A 82 1.94 2.06 19.51
N ASP A 83 2.98 2.28 20.32
CA ASP A 83 4.36 2.40 19.87
C ASP A 83 4.94 1.12 19.31
N LEU A 84 4.65 -0.03 19.92
CA LEU A 84 5.09 -1.33 19.44
C LEU A 84 4.43 -1.69 18.11
N LEU A 85 3.11 -1.48 17.98
CA LEU A 85 2.37 -1.67 16.72
C LEU A 85 2.90 -0.73 15.63
N ARG A 86 3.10 0.55 15.94
CA ARG A 86 3.67 1.56 15.03
C ARG A 86 5.07 1.19 14.58
N LYS A 87 5.93 0.72 15.51
CA LYS A 87 7.28 0.24 15.20
C LYS A 87 7.24 -0.92 14.21
N GLY A 88 6.31 -1.86 14.42
CA GLY A 88 6.04 -2.94 13.48
C GLY A 88 5.65 -2.42 12.10
N ALA A 89 4.64 -1.56 12.04
CA ALA A 89 4.10 -1.01 10.80
C ALA A 89 5.15 -0.24 9.98
N THR A 90 5.89 0.66 10.63
CA THR A 90 6.97 1.44 9.99
C THR A 90 8.12 0.53 9.57
N GLY A 91 8.48 -0.47 10.38
CA GLY A 91 9.51 -1.44 10.03
C GLY A 91 9.16 -2.28 8.80
N ALA A 92 7.93 -2.79 8.71
CA ALA A 92 7.45 -3.52 7.53
C ALA A 92 7.53 -2.67 6.26
N ARG A 93 7.01 -1.44 6.35
CA ARG A 93 7.03 -0.49 5.24
C ARG A 93 8.44 -0.17 4.76
N GLY A 94 9.36 0.08 5.70
CA GLY A 94 10.76 0.36 5.40
C GLY A 94 11.45 -0.82 4.70
N ASP A 95 11.22 -2.05 5.17
CA ASP A 95 11.76 -3.27 4.56
C ASP A 95 11.23 -3.48 3.14
N ASP A 96 9.90 -3.36 2.97
CA ASP A 96 9.24 -3.57 1.68
C ASP A 96 9.68 -2.51 0.67
N THR A 97 9.67 -1.23 1.07
CA THR A 97 10.19 -0.11 0.27
C THR A 97 11.65 -0.35 -0.16
N LYS A 98 12.52 -0.76 0.78
CA LYS A 98 13.94 -1.00 0.48
C LYS A 98 14.12 -2.08 -0.58
N THR A 99 13.37 -3.17 -0.48
CA THR A 99 13.51 -4.29 -1.41
C THR A 99 12.88 -3.99 -2.77
N LEU A 100 11.70 -3.34 -2.81
CA LEU A 100 11.02 -3.01 -4.07
C LEU A 100 11.77 -1.97 -4.91
N LYS A 101 12.45 -0.99 -4.29
CA LYS A 101 13.23 0.05 -5.01
C LYS A 101 14.20 -0.52 -6.05
N GLY A 102 14.83 -1.67 -5.77
CA GLY A 102 15.76 -2.31 -6.70
C GLY A 102 15.06 -3.23 -7.70
N ASN A 103 14.21 -4.13 -7.21
CA ASN A 103 13.57 -5.17 -8.03
C ASN A 103 12.63 -4.58 -9.08
N ILE A 104 11.98 -3.45 -8.79
CA ILE A 104 11.07 -2.82 -9.74
C ILE A 104 11.74 -2.46 -11.07
N LEU A 105 13.03 -2.12 -11.05
CA LEU A 105 13.76 -1.79 -12.27
C LEU A 105 13.87 -3.00 -13.20
N GLU A 106 14.01 -4.21 -12.64
CA GLU A 106 14.03 -5.45 -13.43
C GLU A 106 12.67 -5.69 -14.08
N TRP A 107 11.57 -5.46 -13.35
CA TRP A 107 10.21 -5.72 -13.83
C TRP A 107 9.75 -4.75 -14.91
N ILE A 108 10.24 -3.51 -14.88
CA ILE A 108 9.91 -2.49 -15.88
C ILE A 108 10.88 -2.49 -17.07
N THR A 109 11.97 -3.26 -17.03
CA THR A 109 12.89 -3.36 -18.16
C THR A 109 12.31 -4.34 -19.18
N PRO A 110 12.09 -3.92 -20.45
CA PRO A 110 11.66 -4.85 -21.49
C PRO A 110 12.65 -6.01 -21.67
N LYS A 111 12.14 -7.19 -22.06
CA LYS A 111 12.97 -8.38 -22.22
C LYS A 111 14.01 -8.17 -23.32
N GLY A 112 15.28 -8.35 -22.98
CA GLY A 112 16.40 -8.21 -23.92
C GLY A 112 16.83 -6.76 -24.16
N GLU A 113 16.24 -5.79 -23.46
CA GLU A 113 16.57 -4.37 -23.57
C GLU A 113 17.17 -3.83 -22.27
N SER A 114 17.58 -2.57 -22.31
CA SER A 114 18.02 -1.80 -21.15
C SER A 114 17.19 -0.52 -21.02
N LEU A 115 17.06 -0.02 -19.80
CA LEU A 115 16.47 1.30 -19.55
C LEU A 115 17.41 2.38 -20.08
N ASN A 116 16.83 3.37 -20.75
CA ASN A 116 17.57 4.49 -21.34
C ASN A 116 16.95 5.84 -20.92
N PRO A 117 17.69 6.69 -20.19
CA PRO A 117 19.02 6.44 -19.62
C PRO A 117 19.01 5.33 -18.56
N PRO A 118 20.16 4.68 -18.26
CA PRO A 118 20.21 3.64 -17.23
C PRO A 118 19.73 4.15 -15.86
N LEU A 119 18.87 3.39 -15.20
CA LEU A 119 18.42 3.65 -13.83
C LEU A 119 19.15 2.76 -12.82
N TYR A 120 19.53 3.32 -11.67
CA TYR A 120 20.27 2.61 -10.62
C TYR A 120 19.37 2.23 -9.44
N ARG A 121 19.61 1.06 -8.85
CA ARG A 121 18.77 0.48 -7.78
C ARG A 121 18.69 1.35 -6.52
N ASN A 122 19.77 2.06 -6.20
CA ASN A 122 19.91 2.91 -5.01
C ASN A 122 19.64 4.41 -5.27
N GLN A 123 19.39 4.82 -6.52
CA GLN A 123 19.13 6.20 -6.90
C GLN A 123 17.71 6.35 -7.46
N LYS A 124 16.97 7.32 -6.93
CA LYS A 124 15.60 7.61 -7.36
C LYS A 124 15.46 8.92 -8.13
N ALA A 125 16.41 9.85 -8.02
CA ALA A 125 16.30 11.19 -8.59
C ALA A 125 15.90 11.18 -10.07
N ASP A 126 16.47 10.26 -10.85
CA ASP A 126 16.23 10.16 -12.29
C ASP A 126 14.98 9.34 -12.68
N ARG A 127 14.23 8.83 -11.69
CA ARG A 127 12.97 8.10 -11.92
C ARG A 127 11.79 9.08 -12.02
N GLY A 128 10.57 8.58 -11.83
CA GLY A 128 9.37 9.41 -11.94
C GLY A 128 9.19 9.94 -13.36
N PHE A 129 8.76 11.19 -13.47
CA PHE A 129 8.56 11.85 -14.75
C PHE A 129 9.87 12.24 -15.45
N HIS A 130 11.03 12.10 -14.81
CA HIS A 130 12.34 12.41 -15.41
C HIS A 130 12.87 11.30 -16.34
N HIS A 131 12.23 10.13 -16.38
CA HIS A 131 12.62 9.03 -17.25
C HIS A 131 11.42 8.47 -18.01
N GLU A 132 11.61 8.16 -19.29
CA GLU A 132 10.55 7.77 -20.22
C GLU A 132 9.71 6.59 -19.72
N ARG A 133 10.36 5.49 -19.31
CA ARG A 133 9.68 4.29 -18.81
C ARG A 133 8.90 4.51 -17.50
N THR A 134 9.52 5.11 -16.47
CA THR A 134 8.85 5.32 -15.18
C THR A 134 7.77 6.38 -15.29
N GLY A 135 7.98 7.40 -16.14
CA GLY A 135 7.00 8.45 -16.40
C GLY A 135 5.76 7.91 -17.10
N ALA A 136 5.92 7.09 -18.14
CA ALA A 136 4.79 6.43 -18.81
C ALA A 136 3.95 5.59 -17.86
N LEU A 137 4.60 4.81 -16.97
CA LEU A 137 3.91 3.99 -15.97
C LEU A 137 3.17 4.82 -14.91
N LEU A 138 3.73 5.96 -14.52
CA LEU A 138 3.16 6.87 -13.52
C LEU A 138 2.19 7.89 -14.10
N CYS A 139 2.12 8.01 -15.42
CA CYS A 139 1.25 8.97 -16.07
C CYS A 139 -0.20 8.67 -15.66
N PRO A 140 -0.94 9.69 -15.19
CA PRO A 140 -2.37 9.57 -14.93
C PRO A 140 -3.13 9.09 -16.16
N VAL A 141 -4.19 8.30 -15.96
CA VAL A 141 -5.02 7.75 -17.05
C VAL A 141 -5.71 8.82 -17.89
N ASP A 142 -5.91 10.02 -17.34
CA ASP A 142 -6.52 11.17 -18.02
C ASP A 142 -5.51 12.00 -18.84
N LEU A 143 -4.23 11.60 -18.86
CA LEU A 143 -3.17 12.25 -19.62
C LEU A 143 -2.51 11.27 -20.60
N ASP A 144 -2.08 11.80 -21.75
CA ASP A 144 -1.32 11.03 -22.74
C ASP A 144 0.18 11.34 -22.61
N TRP A 145 0.94 10.36 -22.12
CA TRP A 145 2.39 10.46 -21.96
C TRP A 145 3.13 10.65 -23.29
N SER A 146 2.53 10.31 -24.45
CA SER A 146 3.17 10.51 -25.75
C SER A 146 3.30 11.99 -26.13
N HIS A 147 2.52 12.88 -25.52
CA HIS A 147 2.57 14.32 -25.76
C HIS A 147 3.72 14.98 -24.97
N GLU A 148 4.64 15.64 -25.69
CA GLU A 148 5.79 16.32 -25.07
C GLU A 148 5.40 17.44 -24.08
N ASP A 149 4.27 18.12 -24.31
CA ASP A 149 3.75 19.12 -23.37
C ASP A 149 3.33 18.50 -22.03
N VAL A 150 2.72 17.30 -22.05
CA VAL A 150 2.38 16.54 -20.85
C VAL A 150 3.65 16.18 -20.09
N LYS A 151 4.66 15.61 -20.78
CA LYS A 151 5.95 15.28 -20.17
C LYS A 151 6.60 16.50 -19.53
N LYS A 152 6.59 17.65 -20.22
CA LYS A 152 7.20 18.89 -19.73
C LYS A 152 6.50 19.40 -18.46
N LYS A 153 5.17 19.47 -18.46
CA LYS A 153 4.38 19.93 -17.30
C LYS A 153 4.53 19.03 -16.08
N LEU A 154 4.54 17.72 -16.29
CA LEU A 154 4.75 16.73 -15.22
C LEU A 154 6.19 16.76 -14.67
N ARG A 155 7.20 16.98 -15.54
CA ARG A 155 8.61 17.11 -15.12
C ARG A 155 8.89 18.40 -14.36
N SER A 156 8.26 19.51 -14.76
CA SER A 156 8.44 20.81 -14.09
C SER A 156 7.64 20.94 -12.80
N GLY A 157 6.62 20.10 -12.60
CA GLY A 157 5.65 20.23 -11.52
C GLY A 157 4.60 21.32 -11.76
N GLU A 158 4.46 21.81 -13.00
CA GLU A 158 3.37 22.70 -13.40
C GLU A 158 2.01 21.99 -13.32
N ASP A 159 1.98 20.71 -13.69
CA ASP A 159 0.83 19.83 -13.47
C ASP A 159 1.14 18.89 -12.30
N VAL A 160 0.50 19.14 -11.16
CA VAL A 160 0.66 18.34 -9.95
C VAL A 160 -0.30 17.16 -10.00
N VAL A 161 0.26 15.94 -10.01
CA VAL A 161 -0.52 14.70 -9.97
C VAL A 161 -0.92 14.38 -8.54
N THR A 162 -2.17 14.69 -8.21
CA THR A 162 -2.78 14.34 -6.92
C THR A 162 -2.96 12.84 -6.76
N GLY A 163 -3.10 12.37 -5.52
CA GLY A 163 -3.19 10.94 -5.22
C GLY A 163 -4.38 10.22 -5.83
N ASP A 164 -5.49 10.91 -6.09
CA ASP A 164 -6.70 10.38 -6.73
C ASP A 164 -6.63 10.34 -8.27
N ARG A 165 -5.58 10.89 -8.88
CA ARG A 165 -5.31 10.74 -10.31
C ARG A 165 -4.49 9.49 -10.54
N TRP A 166 -5.19 8.38 -10.82
CA TRP A 166 -4.58 7.07 -10.83
C TRP A 166 -3.61 6.85 -12.00
N PRO A 167 -2.44 6.24 -11.74
CA PRO A 167 -1.42 6.01 -12.75
C PRO A 167 -1.69 4.74 -13.58
N LEU A 168 -1.27 4.73 -14.84
CA LEU A 168 -1.49 3.60 -15.76
C LEU A 168 -0.98 2.24 -15.24
N PHE A 169 0.09 2.20 -14.44
CA PHE A 169 0.66 0.92 -13.97
C PHE A 169 -0.29 0.06 -13.16
N ILE A 170 -1.37 0.62 -12.59
CA ILE A 170 -2.34 -0.18 -11.83
C ILE A 170 -3.25 -1.01 -12.75
N TYR A 171 -3.32 -0.67 -14.03
CA TYR A 171 -4.16 -1.35 -15.00
C TYR A 171 -3.43 -2.50 -15.70
N ALA A 172 -4.17 -3.56 -16.04
CA ALA A 172 -3.69 -4.62 -16.91
C ALA A 172 -3.13 -4.05 -18.23
N ASP A 173 -2.00 -4.57 -18.69
CA ASP A 173 -1.29 -4.10 -19.88
C ASP A 173 -0.96 -2.59 -19.91
N CYS A 174 -1.07 -1.89 -18.77
CA CYS A 174 -0.99 -0.42 -18.68
C CYS A 174 -1.97 0.28 -19.63
N LYS A 175 -3.22 -0.21 -19.73
CA LYS A 175 -4.27 0.36 -20.57
C LYS A 175 -5.50 0.72 -19.75
N TYR A 176 -5.99 1.94 -19.93
CA TYR A 176 -7.23 2.42 -19.37
C TYR A 176 -8.33 2.42 -20.44
N ASP A 177 -9.52 1.97 -20.07
CA ASP A 177 -10.72 2.00 -20.90
C ASP A 177 -11.71 3.03 -20.32
N PRO A 178 -11.96 4.16 -21.00
CA PRO A 178 -12.87 5.17 -20.49
C PRO A 178 -14.34 4.73 -20.50
N GLU A 179 -14.70 3.73 -21.30
CA GLU A 179 -16.07 3.19 -21.37
C GLU A 179 -16.30 2.10 -20.30
N ASP A 180 -15.23 1.47 -19.83
CA ASP A 180 -15.23 0.51 -18.72
C ASP A 180 -14.02 0.74 -17.79
N PRO A 181 -14.09 1.70 -16.86
CA PRO A 181 -12.98 2.04 -15.96
C PRO A 181 -12.51 0.88 -15.07
N TRP A 182 -13.31 -0.17 -14.87
CA TRP A 182 -12.92 -1.35 -14.12
C TRP A 182 -12.11 -2.35 -14.94
N ASN A 183 -12.10 -2.21 -16.27
CA ASN A 183 -11.37 -3.07 -17.16
C ASN A 183 -9.86 -3.04 -16.84
N GLY A 184 -9.37 -4.13 -16.26
CA GLY A 184 -7.97 -4.26 -15.87
C GLY A 184 -7.57 -3.48 -14.62
N LEU A 185 -8.46 -2.74 -13.96
CA LEU A 185 -8.15 -1.97 -12.75
C LEU A 185 -7.56 -2.87 -11.66
N LEU A 186 -6.44 -2.44 -11.08
CA LEU A 186 -5.66 -3.16 -10.06
C LEU A 186 -5.17 -4.57 -10.49
N ARG A 187 -5.04 -4.81 -11.80
CA ARG A 187 -4.50 -6.06 -12.38
C ARG A 187 -3.19 -5.86 -13.13
N GLY A 188 -2.51 -4.72 -12.96
CA GLY A 188 -1.21 -4.48 -13.58
C GLY A 188 -0.15 -5.52 -13.17
N ASP A 189 0.64 -6.01 -14.12
CA ASP A 189 1.66 -7.04 -13.90
C ASP A 189 2.67 -6.65 -12.80
N ILE A 190 3.00 -5.36 -12.72
CA ILE A 190 3.92 -4.83 -11.70
C ILE A 190 3.32 -4.97 -10.30
N LEU A 191 1.99 -4.82 -10.15
CA LEU A 191 1.30 -5.07 -8.88
C LEU A 191 1.39 -6.55 -8.49
N VAL A 192 1.16 -7.46 -9.44
CA VAL A 192 1.24 -8.91 -9.20
C VAL A 192 2.65 -9.30 -8.76
N ASN A 193 3.68 -8.80 -9.46
CA ASN A 193 5.08 -9.05 -9.10
C ASN A 193 5.43 -8.48 -7.73
N ALA A 194 4.99 -7.25 -7.42
CA ALA A 194 5.23 -6.63 -6.12
C ALA A 194 4.49 -7.36 -4.98
N PHE A 195 3.25 -7.79 -5.21
CA PHE A 195 2.48 -8.57 -4.24
C PHE A 195 3.17 -9.89 -3.93
N LYS A 196 3.58 -10.64 -4.96
CA LYS A 196 4.34 -11.88 -4.82
C LYS A 196 5.64 -11.68 -4.05
N HIS A 197 6.39 -10.64 -4.41
CA HIS A 197 7.64 -10.27 -3.75
C HIS A 197 7.46 -9.99 -2.25
N VAL A 198 6.44 -9.21 -1.88
CA VAL A 198 6.17 -8.83 -0.48
C VAL A 198 5.53 -9.98 0.29
N PHE A 199 4.49 -10.63 -0.23
CA PHE A 199 3.67 -11.56 0.54
C PHE A 199 4.15 -13.00 0.47
N THR A 200 4.77 -13.46 -0.62
CA THR A 200 5.13 -14.87 -0.78
C THR A 200 6.62 -15.12 -0.67
N SER A 201 7.42 -14.62 -1.61
CA SER A 201 8.89 -14.55 -1.50
C SER A 201 9.45 -13.76 -2.68
N PRO A 202 10.63 -13.11 -2.55
CA PRO A 202 11.30 -12.51 -3.69
C PRO A 202 11.52 -13.51 -4.84
N SER A 203 11.86 -14.76 -4.51
CA SER A 203 12.06 -15.85 -5.47
C SER A 203 10.78 -16.37 -6.14
N SER A 204 9.60 -15.87 -5.80
CA SER A 204 8.34 -16.27 -6.47
C SER A 204 8.04 -15.44 -7.72
N VAL A 205 8.75 -14.33 -7.88
CA VAL A 205 8.68 -13.50 -9.09
C VAL A 205 9.47 -14.18 -10.22
N ASP A 206 10.59 -14.83 -9.87
CA ASP A 206 11.34 -15.71 -10.75
C ASP A 206 10.85 -17.16 -10.65
N LYS A 207 10.96 -17.96 -11.71
CA LYS A 207 10.54 -19.38 -11.70
C LYS A 207 11.45 -20.31 -10.88
N GLU A 208 12.43 -19.78 -10.13
CA GLU A 208 13.38 -20.58 -9.35
C GLU A 208 13.01 -20.65 -7.86
N HIS A 209 12.60 -21.84 -7.40
CA HIS A 209 12.31 -22.11 -6.00
C HIS A 209 13.58 -22.11 -5.13
N LYS A 210 13.94 -20.95 -4.56
CA LYS A 210 15.03 -20.81 -3.57
C LYS A 210 14.60 -20.05 -2.31
N ALA A 211 13.38 -20.25 -1.82
CA ALA A 211 12.93 -19.62 -0.57
C ALA A 211 13.52 -20.35 0.65
N THR A 212 14.36 -19.68 1.44
CA THR A 212 14.92 -20.18 2.70
C THR A 212 14.10 -19.79 3.94
N ARG A 213 13.08 -18.92 3.76
CA ARG A 213 12.18 -18.44 4.82
C ARG A 213 10.73 -18.43 4.33
N SER A 214 9.79 -18.65 5.25
CA SER A 214 8.35 -18.54 4.98
C SER A 214 7.98 -17.10 4.58
N GLY A 215 7.16 -16.96 3.54
CA GLY A 215 6.58 -15.69 3.12
C GLY A 215 5.66 -15.06 4.15
N ASN A 216 5.45 -13.74 4.06
CA ASN A 216 4.54 -13.01 4.95
C ASN A 216 3.12 -13.61 4.95
N ALA A 217 2.60 -14.05 3.80
CA ALA A 217 1.31 -14.73 3.70
C ALA A 217 1.27 -16.00 4.53
N ARG A 218 2.28 -16.87 4.40
CA ARG A 218 2.38 -18.11 5.17
C ARG A 218 2.59 -17.84 6.67
N LEU A 219 3.42 -16.85 7.01
CA LEU A 219 3.68 -16.47 8.41
C LEU A 219 2.42 -16.02 9.15
N HIS A 220 1.46 -15.43 8.42
CA HIS A 220 0.22 -14.93 8.99
C HIS A 220 -1.02 -15.73 8.57
N ASN A 221 -0.83 -16.94 8.01
CA ASN A 221 -1.91 -17.81 7.52
C ASN A 221 -2.90 -17.07 6.58
N MET A 222 -2.40 -16.15 5.76
CA MET A 222 -3.21 -15.47 4.76
C MET A 222 -3.66 -16.48 3.70
N THR A 223 -4.97 -16.66 3.59
CA THR A 223 -5.61 -17.51 2.58
C THR A 223 -6.30 -16.71 1.49
N ARG A 224 -6.45 -15.40 1.69
CA ARG A 224 -7.04 -14.45 0.76
C ARG A 224 -6.32 -13.12 0.81
N THR A 225 -6.37 -12.42 -0.31
CA THR A 225 -5.95 -11.03 -0.44
C THR A 225 -7.00 -10.10 0.19
N SER A 226 -6.58 -8.92 0.64
CA SER A 226 -7.47 -7.88 1.19
C SER A 226 -7.39 -6.58 0.39
N PRO A 227 -8.45 -5.74 0.39
CA PRO A 227 -8.40 -4.38 -0.18
C PRO A 227 -7.18 -3.58 0.23
N ALA A 228 -6.91 -3.55 1.54
CA ALA A 228 -5.75 -2.86 2.08
C ALA A 228 -4.41 -3.43 1.62
N SER A 229 -4.32 -4.74 1.37
CA SER A 229 -3.09 -5.34 0.84
C SER A 229 -2.80 -4.98 -0.61
N VAL A 230 -3.83 -4.93 -1.46
CA VAL A 230 -3.68 -4.51 -2.87
C VAL A 230 -3.36 -3.01 -2.94
N ALA A 231 -4.12 -2.18 -2.20
CA ALA A 231 -3.86 -0.74 -2.11
C ALA A 231 -2.44 -0.47 -1.57
N TYR A 232 -2.00 -1.20 -0.54
CA TYR A 232 -0.64 -1.08 0.00
C TYR A 232 0.42 -1.36 -1.06
N ILE A 233 0.27 -2.45 -1.82
CA ILE A 233 1.20 -2.80 -2.89
C ILE A 233 1.22 -1.74 -3.99
N ALA A 234 0.06 -1.24 -4.41
CA ALA A 234 -0.01 -0.15 -5.37
C ALA A 234 0.73 1.09 -4.86
N THR A 235 0.54 1.48 -3.60
CA THR A 235 1.26 2.61 -3.00
C THR A 235 2.77 2.37 -2.94
N GLN A 236 3.22 1.16 -2.58
CA GLN A 236 4.65 0.82 -2.57
C GLN A 236 5.26 0.87 -3.98
N VAL A 237 4.55 0.40 -5.00
CA VAL A 237 4.96 0.44 -6.40
C VAL A 237 5.04 1.89 -6.90
N ARG A 238 4.00 2.70 -6.67
CA ARG A 238 3.98 4.13 -7.03
C ARG A 238 5.18 4.84 -6.42
N PHE A 239 5.44 4.60 -5.14
CA PHE A 239 6.62 5.14 -4.50
C PHE A 239 7.90 4.61 -5.16
N ALA A 240 8.07 3.31 -5.38
CA ALA A 240 9.31 2.77 -5.95
C ALA A 240 9.62 3.31 -7.37
N LEU A 241 8.60 3.67 -8.16
CA LEU A 241 8.72 4.29 -9.47
C LEU A 241 8.97 5.80 -9.42
N SER A 242 8.57 6.50 -8.36
CA SER A 242 8.70 7.96 -8.27
C SER A 242 10.15 8.43 -8.09
N SER A 243 10.38 9.74 -8.20
CA SER A 243 11.69 10.35 -7.91
C SER A 243 11.93 10.65 -6.43
N SER A 244 10.88 10.62 -5.59
CA SER A 244 10.96 10.97 -4.17
C SER A 244 11.88 10.03 -3.37
N SER A 245 12.77 10.56 -2.54
CA SER A 245 13.71 9.74 -1.75
C SER A 245 13.08 9.23 -0.43
N VAL A 246 12.05 9.90 0.07
CA VAL A 246 11.43 9.66 1.39
C VAL A 246 9.98 9.24 1.23
N PHE A 247 9.61 8.12 1.86
CA PHE A 247 8.21 7.71 1.98
C PHE A 247 7.63 8.38 3.23
N SER A 248 6.74 9.36 3.07
CA SER A 248 6.03 10.00 4.18
C SER A 248 4.53 10.00 3.93
N ARG A 249 3.75 9.98 5.02
CA ARG A 249 2.29 10.20 4.98
C ARG A 249 1.95 11.61 4.50
N THR A 250 2.73 12.58 4.97
CA THR A 250 2.58 14.01 4.65
C THR A 250 3.33 14.42 3.37
N ASP A 251 3.82 13.46 2.58
CA ASP A 251 4.50 13.78 1.32
C ASP A 251 3.45 14.25 0.29
N THR A 252 3.40 15.56 0.06
CA THR A 252 2.52 16.17 -0.95
C THR A 252 3.00 15.98 -2.38
N VAL A 253 4.26 15.55 -2.58
CA VAL A 253 4.83 15.31 -3.92
C VAL A 253 4.33 13.99 -4.48
N THR A 254 4.39 12.92 -3.69
CA THR A 254 3.80 11.64 -4.09
C THR A 254 2.34 11.51 -3.69
N ASP A 255 1.87 12.26 -2.70
CA ASP A 255 0.48 12.21 -2.20
C ASP A 255 0.03 10.76 -1.90
N SER A 256 0.91 10.03 -1.19
CA SER A 256 0.79 8.58 -1.00
C SER A 256 -0.41 8.20 -0.13
N GLU A 257 -0.77 9.02 0.85
CA GLU A 257 -1.94 8.79 1.72
C GLU A 257 -3.25 8.98 0.94
N ARG A 258 -3.38 10.05 0.14
CA ARG A 258 -4.56 10.25 -0.71
C ARG A 258 -4.69 9.15 -1.76
N PHE A 259 -3.59 8.72 -2.37
CA PHE A 259 -3.64 7.59 -3.32
C PHE A 259 -4.10 6.30 -2.65
N TYR A 260 -3.51 5.95 -1.50
CA TYR A 260 -3.93 4.79 -0.73
C TYR A 260 -5.42 4.84 -0.37
N ASN A 261 -5.89 5.98 0.13
CA ASN A 261 -7.29 6.15 0.53
C ASN A 261 -8.24 6.14 -0.67
N SER A 262 -7.90 6.78 -1.79
CA SER A 262 -8.74 6.74 -3.01
C SER A 262 -8.95 5.32 -3.54
N LEU A 263 -7.92 4.45 -3.43
CA LEU A 263 -8.06 3.04 -3.77
C LEU A 263 -8.93 2.29 -2.77
N LEU A 264 -8.84 2.61 -1.47
CA LEU A 264 -9.73 2.00 -0.48
C LEU A 264 -11.17 2.46 -0.64
N GLU A 265 -11.40 3.72 -0.99
CA GLU A 265 -12.74 4.28 -1.22
C GLU A 265 -13.47 3.49 -2.30
N ILE A 266 -12.85 3.26 -3.46
CA ILE A 266 -13.48 2.46 -4.52
C ILE A 266 -13.62 0.98 -4.13
N LEU A 267 -12.67 0.42 -3.38
CA LEU A 267 -12.71 -1.00 -2.97
C LEU A 267 -13.69 -1.28 -1.84
N ASP A 268 -14.07 -0.26 -1.06
CA ASP A 268 -15.07 -0.35 0.01
C ASP A 268 -16.44 0.22 -0.42
N ASP A 269 -16.58 0.73 -1.66
CA ASP A 269 -17.83 1.29 -2.18
C ASP A 269 -18.90 0.17 -2.36
N PRO A 270 -20.04 0.25 -1.66
CA PRO A 270 -21.13 -0.71 -1.83
C PRO A 270 -21.69 -0.78 -3.25
N ALA A 271 -21.61 0.30 -4.03
CA ALA A 271 -22.08 0.36 -5.41
C ALA A 271 -21.22 -0.49 -6.35
N GLU A 272 -19.93 -0.63 -6.04
CA GLU A 272 -18.92 -1.33 -6.87
C GLU A 272 -18.68 -2.77 -6.40
N LYS A 273 -19.53 -3.28 -5.51
CA LYS A 273 -19.31 -4.55 -4.82
C LYS A 273 -19.13 -5.73 -5.78
N GLN A 274 -19.86 -5.74 -6.89
CA GLN A 274 -19.80 -6.84 -7.85
C GLN A 274 -18.42 -6.90 -8.53
N GLU A 275 -17.88 -5.75 -8.90
CA GLU A 275 -16.60 -5.54 -9.55
C GLU A 275 -15.46 -5.84 -8.57
N VAL A 276 -15.60 -5.37 -7.33
CA VAL A 276 -14.68 -5.66 -6.21
C VAL A 276 -14.62 -7.17 -5.94
N ASP A 277 -15.77 -7.85 -5.83
CA ASP A 277 -15.81 -9.30 -5.61
C ASP A 277 -15.16 -10.06 -6.78
N ALA A 278 -15.38 -9.61 -8.02
CA ALA A 278 -14.74 -10.18 -9.20
C ALA A 278 -13.22 -9.96 -9.22
N LEU A 279 -12.75 -8.79 -8.77
CA LEU A 279 -11.33 -8.48 -8.62
C LEU A 279 -10.67 -9.40 -7.58
N PHE A 280 -11.25 -9.55 -6.39
CA PHE A 280 -10.66 -10.38 -5.34
C PHE A 280 -10.71 -11.88 -5.67
N LYS A 281 -11.73 -12.32 -6.41
CA LYS A 281 -11.74 -13.69 -6.98
C LYS A 281 -10.61 -13.92 -7.99
N TRP A 282 -10.14 -12.89 -8.68
CA TRP A 282 -9.01 -12.99 -9.59
C TRP A 282 -7.66 -12.96 -8.86
N TRP A 283 -7.56 -12.23 -7.75
CA TRP A 283 -6.35 -12.16 -6.93
C TRP A 283 -6.06 -13.42 -6.10
N ASP A 284 -7.12 -14.10 -5.65
CA ASP A 284 -7.06 -15.32 -4.83
C ASP A 284 -6.84 -16.60 -5.66
#